data_AF-A0A2P8WLY8-F1
#
_entry.id   AF-A0A2P8WLY8-F1
#
_cell.length_a   1.000
_cell.length_b   1.000
_cell.length_c   1.000
_cell.angle_alpha   90.00
_cell.angle_beta   90.00
_cell.angle_gamma   90.00
#
_symmetry.space_group_name_H-M   'P 1'
#
loop_
_entity.id
_entity.type
_entity.pdbx_description
1 polymer ?
#
loop_
_entity_poly.entity_id
_entity_poly.type
_entity_poly.pdbx_seq_one_letter_code
_entity_poly.pdbx_strand_id
1 'polypeptide(L)'
;MVNTSLVDEFWQAYCATVADENPGAQPDLIDQFGDHPALADELGALVLAGTKTATCSALWEWEAEASEPPQVGTKTLVLNGAGQPICIIETTEVQILRFNQVDAQFAYDEGEDDRTLESWRREHWKYFSRALPKIGKQPTENMLLVCERFNVIYPPAYSVRSRDPRSECRSDRAPDPAAIPPPARSPS
;
A
#
# COMPACT_ATOMS: atom_id res chain seq x y z
N MET A 1 -9.38 13.46 -0.84
CA MET A 1 -10.02 13.67 0.47
C MET A 1 -9.96 12.34 1.18
N VAL A 2 -9.40 12.29 2.40
CA VAL A 2 -9.28 11.04 3.17
C VAL A 2 -10.67 10.55 3.58
N ASN A 3 -10.94 9.26 3.44
CA ASN A 3 -12.20 8.67 3.88
C ASN A 3 -12.09 8.19 5.34
N THR A 4 -12.39 9.08 6.29
CA THR A 4 -12.20 8.83 7.73
C THR A 4 -12.96 7.60 8.25
N SER A 5 -14.16 7.31 7.73
CA SER A 5 -14.91 6.09 8.12
C SER A 5 -14.14 4.83 7.74
N LEU A 6 -13.58 4.78 6.53
CA LEU A 6 -12.80 3.63 6.08
C LEU A 6 -11.49 3.49 6.87
N VAL A 7 -10.85 4.60 7.24
CA VAL A 7 -9.65 4.59 8.09
C VAL A 7 -9.96 3.97 9.45
N ASP A 8 -11.03 4.43 10.11
CA ASP A 8 -11.43 3.91 11.43
C ASP A 8 -11.80 2.42 11.34
N GLU A 9 -12.59 2.03 10.34
CA GLU A 9 -12.96 0.62 10.11
C GLU A 9 -11.74 -0.27 9.88
N PHE A 10 -10.78 0.18 9.07
CA PHE A 10 -9.57 -0.58 8.74
C PHE A 10 -8.65 -0.73 9.95
N TRP A 11 -8.50 0.34 10.75
CA TRP A 11 -7.72 0.29 11.99
C TRP A 11 -8.34 -0.66 13.02
N GLN A 12 -9.66 -0.57 13.24
CA GLN A 12 -10.34 -1.49 14.16
C GLN A 12 -10.26 -2.95 13.70
N ALA A 13 -10.29 -3.20 12.39
CA ALA A 13 -10.07 -4.54 11.85
C ALA A 13 -8.67 -5.07 12.17
N TYR A 14 -7.63 -4.23 12.05
CA TYR A 14 -6.27 -4.58 12.49
C TYR A 14 -6.21 -4.82 14.00
N CYS A 15 -6.77 -3.95 14.83
CA CYS A 15 -6.80 -4.11 16.29
C CYS A 15 -7.43 -5.44 16.71
N ALA A 16 -8.46 -5.90 16.00
CA ALA A 16 -9.10 -7.18 16.26
C ALA A 16 -8.20 -8.41 15.96
N THR A 17 -7.11 -8.23 15.19
CA THR A 17 -6.15 -9.30 14.90
C THR A 17 -5.01 -9.41 15.91
N VAL A 18 -4.76 -8.37 16.70
CA VAL A 18 -3.62 -8.28 17.63
C VAL A 18 -4.06 -8.33 19.09
N ALA A 19 -4.79 -9.39 19.46
CA ALA A 19 -5.54 -9.51 20.72
C ALA A 19 -4.73 -9.28 22.03
N ASP A 20 -3.41 -9.48 22.02
CA ASP A 20 -2.54 -9.31 23.20
C ASP A 20 -1.66 -8.04 23.14
N GLU A 21 -1.67 -7.33 22.02
CA GLU A 21 -1.01 -6.02 21.90
C GLU A 21 -2.06 -4.93 22.11
N ASN A 22 -1.70 -3.83 22.75
CA ASN A 22 -2.55 -2.63 22.79
C ASN A 22 -2.06 -1.69 21.69
N PRO A 23 -2.52 -1.86 20.42
CA PRO A 23 -2.05 -1.05 19.30
C PRO A 23 -2.45 0.43 19.42
N GLY A 24 -3.28 0.80 20.40
CA GLY A 24 -3.83 2.14 20.55
C GLY A 24 -5.17 2.31 19.83
N ALA A 25 -5.85 3.42 20.12
CA ALA A 25 -7.17 3.69 19.59
C ALA A 25 -7.15 4.12 18.10
N GLN A 26 -6.02 4.64 17.63
CA GLN A 26 -5.80 5.19 16.29
C GLN A 26 -4.37 4.86 15.82
N PRO A 27 -4.11 4.83 14.50
CA PRO A 27 -2.75 4.74 13.99
C PRO A 27 -1.93 5.96 14.40
N ASP A 28 -0.61 5.80 14.52
CA ASP A 28 0.30 6.90 14.83
C ASP A 28 0.34 7.92 13.70
N LEU A 29 0.33 7.43 12.45
CA LEU A 29 0.32 8.23 11.22
C LEU A 29 -0.69 7.70 10.21
N ILE A 30 -1.24 8.60 9.39
CA ILE A 30 -2.07 8.27 8.23
C ILE A 30 -1.50 9.03 7.05
N ASP A 31 -0.99 8.32 6.05
CA ASP A 31 -0.33 8.98 4.92
C ASP A 31 -0.43 8.18 3.62
N GLN A 32 -0.13 8.83 2.50
CA GLN A 32 0.07 8.22 1.20
C GLN A 32 1.52 8.46 0.74
N PHE A 33 2.06 7.52 -0.03
CA PHE A 33 3.35 7.75 -0.68
C PHE A 33 3.19 8.70 -1.88
N GLY A 34 4.19 9.55 -2.11
CA GLY A 34 4.19 10.48 -3.25
C GLY A 34 3.26 11.69 -3.11
N ASP A 35 3.35 12.61 -4.07
CA ASP A 35 2.72 13.94 -4.00
C ASP A 35 1.42 14.08 -4.82
N HIS A 36 0.96 13.01 -5.47
CA HIS A 36 -0.27 13.01 -6.28
C HIS A 36 -0.87 11.60 -6.41
N PRO A 37 -2.17 11.48 -6.75
CA PRO A 37 -2.89 10.20 -6.71
C PRO A 37 -2.26 9.04 -7.50
N ALA A 38 -1.81 9.30 -8.73
CA ALA A 38 -1.24 8.24 -9.58
C ALA A 38 0.05 7.65 -8.98
N LEU A 39 0.91 8.51 -8.42
CA LEU A 39 2.12 8.06 -7.74
C LEU A 39 1.81 7.35 -6.42
N ALA A 40 0.79 7.78 -5.67
CA ALA A 40 0.34 7.07 -4.48
C ALA A 40 -0.14 5.65 -4.78
N ASP A 41 -0.88 5.46 -5.87
CA ASP A 41 -1.30 4.13 -6.32
C ASP A 41 -0.11 3.27 -6.74
N GLU A 42 0.84 3.84 -7.49
CA GLU A 42 2.06 3.14 -7.95
C GLU A 42 2.94 2.70 -6.78
N LEU A 43 3.28 3.62 -5.88
CA LEU A 43 4.14 3.33 -4.73
C LEU A 43 3.45 2.42 -3.71
N GLY A 44 2.14 2.61 -3.52
CA GLY A 44 1.33 1.71 -2.70
C GLY A 44 1.35 0.27 -3.23
N ALA A 45 1.28 0.06 -4.54
CA ALA A 45 1.40 -1.27 -5.13
C ALA A 45 2.78 -1.91 -4.88
N LEU A 46 3.86 -1.13 -4.91
CA LEU A 46 5.21 -1.63 -4.58
C LEU A 46 5.33 -2.05 -3.11
N VAL A 47 4.71 -1.30 -2.19
CA VAL A 47 4.66 -1.66 -0.76
C VAL A 47 3.90 -2.97 -0.58
N LEU A 48 2.73 -3.11 -1.20
CA LEU A 48 1.91 -4.33 -1.12
C LEU A 48 2.60 -5.56 -1.74
N ALA A 49 3.43 -5.35 -2.76
CA ALA A 49 4.24 -6.39 -3.37
C ALA A 49 5.48 -6.78 -2.52
N GLY A 50 5.80 -6.02 -1.47
CA GLY A 50 7.02 -6.18 -0.67
C GLY A 50 8.29 -5.74 -1.40
N THR A 51 8.17 -5.01 -2.51
CA THR A 51 9.31 -4.47 -3.27
C THR A 51 9.81 -3.18 -2.63
N LYS A 52 8.91 -2.30 -2.18
CA LYS A 52 9.22 -1.08 -1.44
C LYS A 52 9.11 -1.37 0.05
N THR A 53 10.24 -1.31 0.74
CA THR A 53 10.38 -1.54 2.19
C THR A 53 11.11 -0.39 2.89
N ALA A 54 11.38 0.69 2.17
CA ALA A 54 11.97 1.92 2.69
C ALA A 54 11.31 3.15 2.07
N THR A 55 11.41 4.27 2.77
CA THR A 55 10.91 5.58 2.32
C THR A 55 11.75 6.70 2.92
N CYS A 56 11.71 7.88 2.31
CA CYS A 56 12.27 9.07 2.94
C CYS A 56 11.41 10.32 2.78
N SER A 57 11.56 11.24 3.73
CA SER A 57 10.98 12.59 3.72
C SER A 57 12.06 13.60 4.09
N ALA A 58 11.88 14.87 3.73
CA ALA A 58 12.81 15.90 4.18
C ALA A 58 12.52 16.21 5.65
N LEU A 59 13.56 16.31 6.49
CA LEU A 59 13.40 16.70 7.89
C LEU A 59 12.67 18.05 8.04
N TRP A 60 12.85 18.94 7.05
CA TRP A 60 12.16 20.23 7.00
C TRP A 60 10.63 20.13 6.90
N GLU A 61 10.08 19.03 6.35
CA GLU A 61 8.63 18.83 6.26
C GLU A 61 8.05 18.63 7.67
N TRP A 62 8.68 17.78 8.49
CA TRP A 62 8.32 17.59 9.90
C TRP A 62 8.46 18.88 10.72
N GLU A 63 9.57 19.61 10.54
CA GLU A 63 9.79 20.90 11.21
C GLU A 63 8.72 21.94 10.84
N ALA A 64 8.32 22.00 9.56
CA ALA A 64 7.32 22.94 9.09
C ALA A 64 5.92 22.63 9.63
N GLU A 65 5.63 21.36 9.90
CA GLU A 65 4.38 20.88 10.48
C GLU A 65 4.39 20.89 12.02
N ALA A 66 5.49 21.32 12.64
CA ALA A 66 5.72 21.24 14.09
C ALA A 66 5.43 19.83 14.66
N SER A 67 5.75 18.80 13.86
CA SER A 67 5.53 17.38 14.17
C SER A 67 6.86 16.66 14.32
N GLU A 68 6.86 15.54 15.05
CA GLU A 68 8.05 14.73 15.24
C GLU A 68 8.15 13.66 14.14
N PRO A 69 9.36 13.40 13.61
CA PRO A 69 9.58 12.25 12.73
C PRO A 69 9.16 10.93 13.38
N PRO A 70 8.82 9.91 12.58
CA PRO A 70 8.50 8.58 13.07
C PRO A 70 9.67 7.98 13.85
N GLN A 71 9.34 7.05 14.73
CA GLN A 71 10.29 6.27 15.52
C GLN A 71 10.12 4.79 15.20
N VAL A 72 11.07 3.96 15.64
CA VAL A 72 10.91 2.50 15.54
C VAL A 72 9.66 2.08 16.31
N GLY A 73 8.78 1.32 15.66
CA GLY A 73 7.48 0.88 16.17
C GLY A 73 6.29 1.77 15.75
N THR A 74 6.54 2.91 15.10
CA THR A 74 5.49 3.77 14.55
C THR A 74 4.67 3.00 13.53
N LYS A 75 3.34 3.01 13.70
CA LYS A 75 2.36 2.36 12.83
C LYS A 75 1.71 3.38 11.92
N THR A 76 2.00 3.26 10.63
CA THR A 76 1.43 4.13 9.60
C THR A 76 0.36 3.38 8.83
N LEU A 77 -0.87 3.91 8.83
CA LEU A 77 -1.94 3.45 7.95
C LEU A 77 -1.76 4.11 6.58
N VAL A 78 -1.44 3.29 5.58
CA VAL A 78 -1.10 3.75 4.24
C VAL A 78 -2.35 3.88 3.40
N LEU A 79 -2.48 5.01 2.69
CA LEU A 79 -3.57 5.32 1.77
C LEU A 79 -3.12 5.19 0.31
N ASN A 80 -4.08 4.85 -0.56
CA ASN A 80 -3.92 4.94 -2.02
C ASN A 80 -4.24 6.37 -2.54
N GLY A 81 -4.12 6.58 -3.85
CA GLY A 81 -4.41 7.86 -4.50
C GLY A 81 -5.86 8.32 -4.41
N ALA A 82 -6.79 7.42 -4.08
CA ALA A 82 -8.19 7.73 -3.79
C ALA A 82 -8.45 8.08 -2.31
N GLY A 83 -7.41 8.05 -1.45
CA GLY A 83 -7.54 8.31 -0.01
C GLY A 83 -8.18 7.15 0.77
N GLN A 84 -8.04 5.91 0.26
CA GLN A 84 -8.54 4.69 0.88
C GLN A 84 -7.39 3.89 1.51
N PRO A 85 -7.60 3.28 2.69
CA PRO A 85 -6.57 2.45 3.33
C PRO A 85 -6.23 1.23 2.47
N ILE A 86 -4.94 0.94 2.35
CA ILE A 86 -4.43 -0.24 1.64
C ILE A 86 -3.62 -1.19 2.51
N CYS A 87 -2.91 -0.71 3.53
CA CYS A 87 -2.21 -1.55 4.50
C CYS A 87 -1.85 -0.75 5.76
N ILE A 88 -1.33 -1.44 6.76
CA ILE A 88 -0.57 -0.82 7.86
C ILE A 88 0.86 -1.31 7.79
N ILE A 89 1.79 -0.36 7.87
CA ILE A 89 3.22 -0.61 7.99
C ILE A 89 3.70 -0.25 9.39
N GLU A 90 4.74 -0.93 9.85
CA GLU A 90 5.46 -0.58 11.07
C GLU A 90 6.90 -0.20 10.74
N THR A 91 7.33 0.98 11.16
CA THR A 91 8.71 1.46 11.00
C THR A 91 9.65 0.61 11.85
N THR A 92 10.62 -0.03 11.22
CA THR A 92 11.61 -0.92 11.87
C THR A 92 12.96 -0.25 12.07
N GLU A 93 13.25 0.79 11.30
CA GLU A 93 14.51 1.54 11.38
C GLU A 93 14.27 2.99 10.98
N VAL A 94 14.93 3.92 11.67
CA VAL A 94 14.95 5.34 11.32
C VAL A 94 16.38 5.85 11.36
N GLN A 95 16.82 6.51 10.30
CA GLN A 95 18.10 7.20 10.23
C GLN A 95 17.91 8.62 9.69
N ILE A 96 18.68 9.57 10.23
CA ILE A 96 18.77 10.92 9.66
C ILE A 96 20.04 11.01 8.83
N LEU A 97 19.89 11.07 7.51
CA LEU A 97 21.00 11.10 6.56
C LEU A 97 20.96 12.36 5.70
N ARG A 98 22.11 12.80 5.20
CA ARG A 98 22.12 13.80 4.13
C ARG A 98 21.68 13.14 2.82
N PHE A 99 20.99 13.88 1.96
CA PHE A 99 20.57 13.40 0.64
C PHE A 99 21.74 12.79 -0.16
N ASN A 100 22.92 13.41 -0.18
CA ASN A 100 24.09 12.88 -0.88
C ASN A 100 24.79 11.69 -0.19
N GLN A 101 24.38 11.34 1.03
CA GLN A 101 24.90 10.21 1.81
C GLN A 101 24.01 8.98 1.76
N VAL A 102 22.83 9.07 1.16
CA VAL A 102 21.99 7.90 0.87
C VAL A 102 22.77 6.94 -0.02
N ASP A 103 22.79 5.66 0.38
CA ASP A 103 23.53 4.60 -0.30
C ASP A 103 22.66 3.80 -1.28
N ALA A 104 23.31 2.94 -2.06
CA ALA A 104 22.64 2.14 -3.06
C ALA A 104 21.72 1.06 -2.46
N GLN A 105 21.98 0.62 -1.22
CA GLN A 105 21.13 -0.38 -0.58
C GLN A 105 19.80 0.24 -0.18
N PHE A 106 19.81 1.45 0.40
CA PHE A 106 18.59 2.19 0.71
C PHE A 106 17.78 2.50 -0.54
N ALA A 107 18.43 2.97 -1.61
CA ALA A 107 17.76 3.18 -2.89
C ALA A 107 17.12 1.89 -3.45
N TYR A 108 17.80 0.75 -3.26
CA TYR A 108 17.26 -0.55 -3.65
C TYR A 108 16.05 -0.96 -2.78
N ASP A 109 16.11 -0.72 -1.48
CA ASP A 109 15.04 -1.01 -0.52
C ASP A 109 13.81 -0.10 -0.73
N GLU A 110 14.00 1.14 -1.21
CA GLU A 110 12.90 2.03 -1.61
C GLU A 110 12.12 1.47 -2.80
N GLY A 111 12.74 0.59 -3.61
CA GLY A 111 12.02 -0.26 -4.55
C GLY A 111 11.47 0.42 -5.81
N GLU A 112 11.75 1.71 -6.00
CA GLU A 112 11.25 2.53 -7.12
C GLU A 112 12.11 2.41 -8.39
N ASP A 113 11.51 2.72 -9.54
CA ASP A 113 12.16 2.70 -10.87
C ASP A 113 12.95 1.41 -11.16
N ASP A 114 14.24 1.56 -11.52
CA ASP A 114 15.21 0.50 -11.76
C ASP A 114 15.99 0.09 -10.51
N ARG A 115 15.62 0.64 -9.34
CA ARG A 115 16.22 0.36 -8.02
C ARG A 115 17.71 0.70 -7.93
N THR A 116 18.17 1.65 -8.75
CA THR A 116 19.54 2.16 -8.71
C THR A 116 19.64 3.46 -7.92
N LEU A 117 20.79 3.71 -7.31
CA LEU A 117 21.08 4.98 -6.64
C LEU A 117 21.01 6.18 -7.58
N GLU A 118 21.36 5.99 -8.86
CA GLU A 118 21.30 7.05 -9.86
C GLU A 118 19.85 7.46 -10.15
N SER A 119 18.96 6.49 -10.37
CA SER A 119 17.53 6.78 -10.55
C SER A 119 16.94 7.40 -9.30
N TRP A 120 17.22 6.82 -8.12
CA TRP A 120 16.77 7.35 -6.84
C TRP A 120 17.13 8.83 -6.68
N ARG A 121 18.40 9.21 -6.88
CA ARG A 121 18.83 10.61 -6.75
C ARG A 121 18.10 11.52 -7.73
N ARG A 122 17.94 11.08 -8.98
CA ARG A 122 17.29 11.87 -10.03
C ARG A 122 15.81 12.11 -9.72
N GLU A 123 15.07 11.06 -9.37
CA GLU A 123 13.63 11.17 -9.12
C GLU A 123 13.32 11.85 -7.78
N HIS A 124 14.09 11.57 -6.73
CA HIS A 124 13.94 12.27 -5.45
C HIS A 124 14.29 13.74 -5.57
N TRP A 125 15.31 14.12 -6.35
CA TRP A 125 15.59 15.53 -6.60
C TRP A 125 14.41 16.23 -7.29
N LYS A 126 13.76 15.59 -8.26
CA LYS A 126 12.55 16.13 -8.89
C LYS A 126 11.39 16.23 -7.89
N TYR A 127 11.19 15.22 -7.04
CA TYR A 127 10.17 15.24 -5.99
C TYR A 127 10.39 16.43 -5.04
N PHE A 128 11.57 16.54 -4.43
CA PHE A 128 11.89 17.61 -3.49
C PHE A 128 11.88 19.00 -4.15
N SER A 129 12.20 19.10 -5.44
CA SER A 129 12.05 20.34 -6.21
C SER A 129 10.58 20.79 -6.34
N ARG A 130 9.60 19.87 -6.24
CA ARG A 130 8.16 20.19 -6.23
C ARG A 130 7.61 20.37 -4.82
N ALA A 131 8.08 19.57 -3.85
CA ALA A 131 7.56 19.55 -2.49
C ALA A 131 8.06 20.72 -1.65
N LEU A 132 9.38 20.92 -1.59
CA LEU A 132 10.03 21.88 -0.67
C LEU A 132 9.65 23.35 -0.88
N PRO A 133 9.36 23.85 -2.10
CA PRO A 133 8.91 25.22 -2.28
C PRO A 133 7.62 25.55 -1.51
N LYS A 134 6.77 24.56 -1.23
CA LYS A 134 5.53 24.74 -0.45
C LYS A 134 5.80 25.18 0.99
N ILE A 135 6.98 24.88 1.52
CA ILE A 135 7.45 25.26 2.86
C ILE A 135 8.59 26.28 2.81
N GLY A 136 8.76 26.98 1.68
CA GLY A 136 9.79 28.01 1.51
C GLY A 136 11.22 27.48 1.50
N LYS A 137 11.42 26.19 1.17
CA LYS A 137 12.73 25.54 1.07
C LYS A 137 13.07 25.22 -0.39
N GLN A 138 14.33 24.92 -0.65
CA GLN A 138 14.81 24.40 -1.93
C GLN A 138 15.68 23.17 -1.67
N PRO A 139 15.69 22.16 -2.56
CA PRO A 139 16.50 20.98 -2.37
C PRO A 139 17.99 21.33 -2.39
N THR A 140 18.74 20.69 -1.50
CA THR A 140 20.21 20.78 -1.47
C THR A 140 20.78 19.40 -1.24
N GLU A 141 21.98 19.13 -1.74
CA GLU A 141 22.64 17.84 -1.52
C GLU A 141 22.88 17.52 -0.02
N ASN A 142 22.93 18.55 0.81
CA ASN A 142 23.20 18.45 2.24
C ASN A 142 21.92 18.47 3.10
N MET A 143 20.73 18.54 2.49
CA MET A 143 19.48 18.50 3.24
C MET A 143 19.35 17.17 3.98
N LEU A 144 18.82 17.23 5.20
CA LEU A 144 18.61 16.04 6.01
C LEU A 144 17.30 15.38 5.60
N LEU A 145 17.38 14.07 5.42
CA LEU A 145 16.26 13.19 5.18
C LEU A 145 15.99 12.36 6.42
N VAL A 146 14.72 12.15 6.71
CA VAL A 146 14.27 11.08 7.59
C VAL A 146 14.15 9.85 6.70
N CYS A 147 15.08 8.91 6.85
CA CYS A 147 15.13 7.66 6.10
C CYS A 147 14.57 6.53 6.96
N GLU A 148 13.53 5.88 6.50
CA GLU A 148 12.83 4.82 7.22
C GLU A 148 12.94 3.50 6.48
N ARG A 149 13.05 2.40 7.23
CA ARG A 149 12.68 1.06 6.77
C ARG A 149 11.46 0.58 7.53
N PHE A 150 10.63 -0.22 6.88
CA PHE A 150 9.38 -0.69 7.46
C PHE A 150 9.01 -2.09 6.96
N ASN A 151 8.09 -2.71 7.69
CA ASN A 151 7.42 -3.94 7.29
C ASN A 151 5.90 -3.71 7.17
N VAL A 152 5.26 -4.37 6.20
CA VAL A 152 3.80 -4.47 6.19
C VAL A 152 3.37 -5.44 7.28
N ILE A 153 2.60 -4.95 8.26
CA ILE A 153 2.10 -5.75 9.39
C ILE A 153 0.62 -6.12 9.26
N TYR A 154 -0.13 -5.38 8.43
CA TYR A 154 -1.51 -5.69 8.10
C TYR A 154 -1.76 -5.43 6.61
N PRO A 155 -1.77 -6.49 5.77
CA PRO A 155 -2.02 -6.37 4.35
C PRO A 155 -3.50 -6.04 4.10
N PRO A 156 -3.86 -5.57 2.89
CA PRO A 156 -5.26 -5.41 2.53
C PRO A 156 -5.93 -6.78 2.62
N ALA A 157 -7.16 -6.82 3.15
CA ALA A 157 -8.03 -7.98 3.05
C ALA A 157 -8.50 -8.17 1.60
N TYR A 158 -7.57 -8.33 0.64
CA TYR A 158 -7.94 -8.72 -0.71
C TYR A 158 -8.22 -10.22 -0.69
N SER A 159 -9.51 -10.54 -0.54
CA SER A 159 -10.05 -11.77 -1.09
C SER A 159 -9.67 -11.84 -2.55
N VAL A 160 -8.67 -12.66 -2.89
CA VAL A 160 -8.67 -13.34 -4.17
C VAL A 160 -9.85 -14.31 -4.11
N ARG A 161 -11.08 -13.80 -4.30
CA ARG A 161 -12.06 -14.61 -5.02
C ARG A 161 -11.54 -14.63 -6.44
N SER A 162 -10.68 -15.61 -6.71
CA SER A 162 -10.47 -16.06 -8.06
C SER A 162 -11.87 -16.27 -8.63
N ARG A 163 -12.25 -15.46 -9.62
CA ARG A 163 -13.27 -15.90 -10.56
C ARG A 163 -12.64 -17.10 -11.24
N ASP A 164 -12.93 -18.29 -10.72
CA ASP A 164 -12.66 -19.53 -11.41
C ASP A 164 -13.35 -19.45 -12.77
N PRO A 165 -12.62 -19.44 -13.90
CA PRO A 165 -13.22 -19.39 -15.22
C PRO A 165 -14.02 -20.66 -15.57
N ARG A 166 -14.07 -21.66 -14.67
CA ARG A 166 -14.75 -22.94 -14.92
C ARG A 166 -16.17 -23.08 -14.38
N SER A 167 -16.79 -22.03 -13.83
CA SER A 167 -18.16 -22.14 -13.30
C SER A 167 -19.28 -21.95 -14.33
N GLU A 168 -18.98 -21.64 -15.60
CA GLU A 168 -19.95 -21.66 -16.70
C GLU A 168 -19.70 -22.83 -17.66
N CYS A 169 -19.92 -24.05 -17.17
CA CYS A 169 -20.21 -25.18 -18.05
C CYS A 169 -21.30 -26.05 -17.43
N ARG A 170 -22.50 -25.48 -17.27
CA ARG A 170 -23.73 -26.26 -17.25
C ARG A 170 -24.34 -26.14 -18.64
N SER A 171 -24.03 -27.11 -19.49
CA SER A 171 -24.75 -27.32 -20.73
C SER A 171 -26.23 -27.55 -20.39
N ASP A 172 -27.09 -26.69 -20.94
CA ASP A 172 -28.51 -26.91 -21.07
C ASP A 172 -28.76 -28.32 -21.65
N ARG A 173 -29.31 -29.20 -20.82
CA ARG A 173 -29.87 -30.47 -21.30
C ARG A 173 -31.26 -30.18 -21.85
N ALA A 174 -31.37 -30.10 -23.17
CA ALA A 174 -32.65 -30.11 -23.86
C ALA A 174 -33.49 -31.33 -23.45
N PRO A 175 -34.83 -31.21 -23.35
CA PRO A 175 -35.70 -32.35 -23.08
C PRO A 175 -35.80 -33.27 -24.31
N ASP A 176 -35.71 -34.57 -24.07
CA ASP A 176 -35.85 -35.66 -25.02
C ASP A 176 -37.31 -35.82 -25.50
N PRO A 177 -37.63 -35.70 -26.80
CA PRO A 177 -38.98 -35.91 -27.29
C PRO A 177 -39.08 -37.22 -28.10
N ALA A 178 -39.37 -38.34 -27.44
CA ALA A 178 -40.10 -39.46 -28.07
C ALA A 178 -40.44 -40.58 -27.05
N ALA A 179 -41.67 -40.55 -26.54
CA ALA A 179 -42.31 -41.74 -26.00
C ALA A 179 -42.85 -42.60 -27.16
N ILE A 180 -42.50 -43.88 -27.19
CA ILE A 180 -43.20 -44.92 -27.95
C ILE A 180 -43.84 -45.89 -26.93
N PRO A 181 -45.18 -45.97 -26.82
CA PRO A 181 -45.83 -46.93 -25.93
C PRO A 181 -45.88 -48.34 -26.57
N PRO A 182 -45.83 -49.42 -25.76
CA PRO A 182 -45.91 -50.80 -26.26
C PRO A 182 -47.33 -51.17 -26.72
N PRO A 183 -47.48 -52.10 -27.68
CA PRO A 183 -48.79 -52.48 -28.22
C PRO A 183 -49.62 -53.33 -27.24
N ALA A 184 -50.93 -53.09 -27.28
CA ALA A 184 -51.95 -53.76 -26.48
C ALA A 184 -52.04 -55.26 -26.76
N ARG A 185 -52.23 -56.07 -25.71
CA ARG A 185 -52.64 -57.46 -25.78
C ARG A 185 -54.11 -57.60 -25.37
N SER A 186 -54.90 -58.26 -26.21
CA SER A 186 -56.21 -58.87 -25.90
C SER A 186 -56.34 -60.16 -26.73
N PRO A 187 -57.28 -61.08 -26.45
CA PRO A 187 -57.32 -61.98 -25.31
C PRO A 187 -57.45 -63.46 -25.76
N SER A 188 -57.35 -64.41 -24.82
CA SER A 188 -57.96 -65.75 -24.88
C SER A 188 -58.23 -66.24 -23.47
#